data_AF-A0A8J3AVU1-F1
#
_entry.id   AF-A0A8J3AVU1-F1
#
_cell.length_a   1.000
_cell.length_b   1.000
_cell.length_c   1.000
_cell.angle_alpha   90.00
_cell.angle_beta   90.00
_cell.angle_gamma   90.00
#
_symmetry.space_group_name_H-M   'P 1'
#
loop_
_entity.id
_entity.type
_entity.pdbx_description
1 polymer ?
#
loop_
_entity_poly.entity_id
_entity_poly.type
_entity_poly.pdbx_seq_one_letter_code
_entity_poly.pdbx_strand_id
1 'polypeptide(L)'
;MKKPPHEVVASLLAVTTVLMVQLPWHLPVWAIFISWAGTFAMGGPSPENLKRIWPTLPIGSIAGFLVVTGFGIAGQHFSGSSLVIAEMIILFCLNAGMMLLARLPGLGFIPGMFFGFASFFATMFGGFGPTPKDPLSALGIVIVMNAIGPLYAWITANFSHRHTPLKNTFPEKVHGEVHARHKA
;
A
#
# COMPACT_ATOMS: atom_id res chain seq x y z
N MET A 1 -0.86 -8.78 -32.84
CA MET A 1 -1.87 -9.36 -31.91
C MET A 1 -2.45 -8.24 -31.07
N LYS A 2 -3.77 -8.20 -30.84
CA LYS A 2 -4.40 -7.22 -29.92
C LYS A 2 -4.07 -7.64 -28.48
N LYS A 3 -3.71 -6.67 -27.63
CA LYS A 3 -3.49 -6.93 -26.20
C LYS A 3 -4.82 -7.32 -25.52
N PRO A 4 -4.80 -8.22 -24.52
CA PRO A 4 -6.00 -8.56 -23.75
C PRO A 4 -6.53 -7.37 -22.92
N PRO A 5 -7.80 -7.42 -22.45
CA PRO A 5 -8.36 -6.43 -21.54
C PRO A 5 -7.61 -6.35 -20.20
N HIS A 6 -7.71 -5.20 -19.52
CA HIS A 6 -7.08 -4.95 -18.22
C HIS A 6 -7.49 -5.96 -17.16
N GLU A 7 -8.78 -6.31 -17.14
CA GLU A 7 -9.39 -7.26 -16.23
C GLU A 7 -8.77 -8.64 -16.40
N VAL A 8 -8.44 -9.05 -17.63
CA VAL A 8 -7.84 -10.36 -17.90
C VAL A 8 -6.40 -10.41 -17.37
N VAL A 9 -5.58 -9.41 -17.66
CA VAL A 9 -4.18 -9.41 -17.22
C VAL A 9 -4.09 -9.27 -15.70
N ALA A 10 -4.87 -8.37 -15.10
CA ALA A 10 -4.93 -8.22 -13.66
C ALA A 10 -5.39 -9.52 -12.97
N SER A 11 -6.41 -10.19 -13.52
CA SER A 11 -6.90 -11.47 -12.99
C SER A 11 -5.85 -12.58 -13.10
N LEU A 12 -5.14 -12.67 -14.22
CA LEU A 12 -4.06 -13.65 -14.38
C LEU A 12 -2.93 -13.44 -13.37
N LEU A 13 -2.53 -12.20 -13.12
CA LEU A 13 -1.55 -11.87 -12.07
C LEU A 13 -2.10 -12.15 -10.67
N ALA A 14 -3.39 -11.94 -10.43
CA ALA A 14 -4.01 -12.31 -9.16
C ALA A 14 -3.94 -13.82 -8.93
N VAL A 15 -4.19 -14.65 -9.95
CA VAL A 15 -4.09 -16.12 -9.87
C VAL A 15 -2.69 -16.56 -9.48
N THR A 16 -1.62 -15.90 -9.96
CA THR A 16 -0.25 -16.27 -9.57
C THR A 16 0.02 -16.06 -8.08
N THR A 17 -0.74 -15.20 -7.40
CA THR A 17 -0.61 -15.04 -5.94
C THR A 17 -1.10 -16.25 -5.15
N VAL A 18 -1.99 -17.08 -5.71
CA VAL A 18 -2.40 -18.34 -5.08
C VAL A 18 -1.19 -19.25 -4.90
N LEU A 19 -0.32 -19.34 -5.91
CA LEU A 19 0.92 -20.11 -5.83
C LEU A 19 1.86 -19.60 -4.74
N MET A 20 1.89 -18.28 -4.52
CA MET A 20 2.71 -17.64 -3.49
C MET A 20 2.22 -17.95 -2.06
N VAL A 21 0.90 -18.02 -1.86
CA VAL A 21 0.31 -18.38 -0.56
C VAL A 21 0.61 -19.85 -0.21
N GLN A 22 0.66 -20.73 -1.20
CA GLN A 22 0.94 -22.15 -0.98
C GLN A 22 2.41 -22.44 -0.62
N LEU A 23 3.31 -21.47 -0.77
CA LEU A 23 4.70 -21.63 -0.35
C LEU A 23 4.78 -21.76 1.19
N PRO A 24 5.80 -22.46 1.74
CA PRO A 24 5.92 -22.71 3.18
C PRO A 24 5.86 -21.45 4.05
N TRP A 25 6.24 -20.30 3.49
CA TRP A 25 6.31 -19.01 4.20
C TRP A 25 5.00 -18.24 4.25
N HIS A 26 3.89 -18.78 3.71
CA HIS A 26 2.57 -18.16 3.73
C HIS A 26 2.67 -16.69 3.29
N LEU A 27 3.11 -16.44 2.06
CA LEU A 27 3.52 -15.10 1.67
C LEU A 27 2.38 -14.07 1.78
N PRO A 28 2.64 -12.83 2.23
CA PRO A 28 1.60 -11.84 2.45
C PRO A 28 1.09 -11.20 1.15
N VAL A 29 0.31 -11.96 0.38
CA VAL A 29 -0.13 -11.57 -0.97
C VAL A 29 -1.06 -10.35 -0.99
N TRP A 30 -1.75 -10.03 0.11
CA TRP A 30 -2.50 -8.77 0.19
C TRP A 30 -1.60 -7.54 0.05
N ALA A 31 -0.32 -7.62 0.45
CA ALA A 31 0.62 -6.51 0.27
C ALA A 31 0.84 -6.19 -1.22
N ILE A 32 0.80 -7.22 -2.09
CA ILE A 32 0.80 -7.03 -3.55
C ILE A 32 -0.45 -6.28 -3.97
N PHE A 33 -1.63 -6.72 -3.54
CA PHE A 33 -2.90 -6.09 -3.93
C PHE A 33 -3.03 -4.64 -3.44
N ILE A 34 -2.61 -4.34 -2.21
CA ILE A 34 -2.65 -2.98 -1.64
C ILE A 34 -1.76 -2.05 -2.47
N SER A 35 -0.51 -2.43 -2.71
CA SER A 35 0.45 -1.58 -3.43
C SER A 35 0.14 -1.52 -4.94
N TRP A 36 -0.40 -2.59 -5.53
CA TRP A 36 -0.96 -2.59 -6.90
C TRP A 36 -2.13 -1.60 -7.04
N ALA A 37 -3.11 -1.68 -6.14
CA ALA A 37 -4.27 -0.78 -6.14
C ALA A 37 -3.82 0.67 -5.89
N GLY A 38 -2.88 0.88 -4.96
CA GLY A 38 -2.26 2.18 -4.71
C GLY A 38 -1.58 2.78 -5.95
N THR A 39 -0.93 1.94 -6.76
CA THR A 39 -0.29 2.37 -8.01
C THR A 39 -1.31 2.86 -9.03
N PHE A 40 -2.48 2.21 -9.14
CA PHE A 40 -3.56 2.70 -10.01
C PHE A 40 -4.28 3.92 -9.43
N ALA A 41 -4.47 3.98 -8.12
CA ALA A 41 -5.08 5.12 -7.43
C ALA A 41 -4.28 6.43 -7.62
N MET A 42 -2.96 6.35 -7.76
CA MET A 42 -2.10 7.52 -8.06
C MET A 42 -2.02 7.88 -9.56
N GLY A 43 -2.84 7.26 -10.41
CA GLY A 43 -2.88 7.52 -11.85
C GLY A 43 -2.17 6.47 -12.72
N GLY A 44 -1.82 5.31 -12.16
CA GLY A 44 -1.24 4.19 -12.88
C GLY A 44 0.30 4.14 -12.86
N PRO A 45 0.90 3.06 -13.40
CA PRO A 45 2.33 2.75 -13.29
C PRO A 45 3.18 3.50 -14.33
N SER A 46 3.13 4.83 -14.34
CA SER A 46 4.08 5.65 -15.12
C SER A 46 5.48 5.61 -14.48
N PRO A 47 6.57 5.81 -15.23
CA PRO A 47 7.91 5.86 -14.64
C PRO A 47 8.05 6.89 -13.49
N GLU A 48 7.32 8.00 -13.57
CA GLU A 48 7.28 9.01 -12.52
C GLU A 48 6.57 8.50 -11.25
N ASN A 49 5.38 7.91 -11.41
CA ASN A 49 4.61 7.37 -10.29
C ASN A 49 5.35 6.22 -9.60
N LEU A 50 5.96 5.35 -10.40
CA LEU A 50 6.78 4.25 -9.93
C LEU A 50 7.96 4.72 -9.08
N LYS A 51 8.69 5.76 -9.52
CA LYS A 51 9.77 6.39 -8.74
C LYS A 51 9.30 6.98 -7.40
N ARG A 52 8.01 7.32 -7.27
CA ARG A 52 7.42 7.86 -6.03
C ARG A 52 6.91 6.78 -5.08
N ILE A 53 6.29 5.72 -5.61
CA ILE A 53 5.69 4.67 -4.76
C ILE A 53 6.72 3.68 -4.23
N TRP A 54 7.71 3.28 -5.04
CA TRP A 54 8.72 2.29 -4.62
C TRP A 54 9.52 2.68 -3.38
N PRO A 55 10.02 3.92 -3.22
CA PRO A 55 10.76 4.29 -2.01
C PRO A 55 9.85 4.52 -0.80
N THR A 56 8.57 4.83 -0.99
CA THR A 56 7.66 5.13 0.13
C THR A 56 7.13 3.88 0.84
N LEU A 57 6.90 2.79 0.10
CA LEU A 57 6.48 1.49 0.65
C LEU A 57 7.42 0.91 1.74
N PRO A 58 8.75 0.81 1.52
CA PRO A 58 9.66 0.30 2.55
C PRO A 58 9.77 1.26 3.74
N ILE A 59 9.72 2.58 3.54
CA ILE A 59 9.72 3.56 4.65
C ILE A 59 8.53 3.31 5.58
N GLY A 60 7.35 3.12 5.00
CA GLY A 60 6.15 2.75 5.75
C GLY A 60 6.32 1.47 6.56
N SER A 61 6.85 0.44 5.91
CA SER A 61 7.08 -0.88 6.53
C SER A 61 8.08 -0.79 7.69
N ILE A 62 9.15 -0.01 7.52
CA ILE A 62 10.15 0.27 8.56
C ILE A 62 9.53 1.04 9.73
N ALA A 63 8.71 2.06 9.46
CA ALA A 63 7.99 2.78 10.52
C ALA A 63 7.07 1.83 11.31
N GLY A 64 6.35 0.93 10.63
CA GLY A 64 5.53 -0.10 11.29
C GLY A 64 6.36 -1.03 12.18
N PHE A 65 7.51 -1.50 11.69
CA PHE A 65 8.47 -2.28 12.45
C PHE A 65 8.96 -1.57 13.71
N LEU A 66 9.33 -0.29 13.58
CA LEU A 66 9.77 0.52 14.71
C LEU A 66 8.64 0.76 15.72
N VAL A 67 7.39 0.93 15.28
CA VAL A 67 6.24 1.03 16.19
C VAL A 67 6.08 -0.26 16.99
N VAL A 68 6.02 -1.42 16.33
CA VAL A 68 5.82 -2.71 17.01
C VAL A 68 6.98 -3.01 17.96
N THR A 69 8.22 -2.73 17.55
CA THR A 69 9.40 -2.88 18.40
C THR A 69 9.33 -1.94 19.60
N GLY A 70 8.96 -0.68 19.37
CA GLY A 70 8.78 0.32 20.44
C GLY A 70 7.70 -0.09 21.43
N PHE A 71 6.57 -0.63 20.97
CA PHE A 71 5.50 -1.15 21.83
C PHE A 71 6.00 -2.33 22.66
N GLY A 72 6.74 -3.26 22.05
CA GLY A 72 7.36 -4.38 22.75
C GLY A 72 8.30 -3.94 23.87
N ILE A 73 9.15 -2.93 23.62
CA ILE A 73 10.04 -2.34 24.63
C ILE A 73 9.23 -1.61 25.71
N ALA A 74 8.23 -0.82 25.33
CA ALA A 74 7.38 -0.12 26.29
C ALA A 74 6.64 -1.09 27.23
N GLY A 75 6.15 -2.21 26.70
CA GLY A 75 5.48 -3.27 27.47
C GLY A 75 6.39 -3.98 28.48
N GLN A 76 7.71 -3.87 28.35
CA GLN A 76 8.67 -4.39 29.35
C GLN A 76 8.86 -3.43 30.54
N HIS A 77 8.55 -2.14 30.37
CA HIS A 77 8.84 -1.09 31.35
C HIS A 77 7.59 -0.43 31.95
N PHE A 78 6.45 -0.47 31.24
CA PHE A 78 5.21 0.19 31.62
C PHE A 78 4.04 -0.80 31.63
N SER A 79 2.97 -0.44 32.35
CA SER A 79 1.71 -1.20 32.38
C SER A 79 0.51 -0.28 32.63
N GLY A 80 -0.71 -0.74 32.36
CA GLY A 80 -1.92 0.07 32.53
C GLY A 80 -1.89 1.36 31.72
N SER A 81 -2.34 2.48 32.30
CA SER A 81 -2.44 3.75 31.58
C SER A 81 -1.09 4.31 31.12
N SER A 82 0.01 4.05 31.83
CA SER A 82 1.33 4.54 31.42
C SER A 82 1.84 3.84 30.17
N LEU A 83 1.52 2.56 29.99
CA LEU A 83 1.82 1.82 28.75
C LEU A 83 1.05 2.41 27.57
N VAL A 84 -0.26 2.62 27.72
CA VAL A 84 -1.09 3.20 26.66
C VAL A 84 -0.56 4.58 26.23
N ILE A 85 -0.17 5.43 27.19
CA ILE A 85 0.42 6.74 26.90
C ILE A 85 1.75 6.57 26.15
N ALA A 86 2.62 5.64 26.56
CA ALA A 86 3.87 5.37 25.88
C ALA A 86 3.65 4.91 24.42
N GLU A 87 2.71 3.99 24.19
CA GLU A 87 2.35 3.51 22.86
C GLU A 87 1.79 4.66 21.99
N MET A 88 0.92 5.52 22.54
CA MET A 88 0.42 6.71 21.85
C MET A 88 1.55 7.64 21.42
N ILE A 89 2.54 7.89 22.29
CA ILE A 89 3.69 8.75 21.99
C ILE A 89 4.56 8.13 20.89
N ILE A 90 4.87 6.83 20.99
CA ILE A 90 5.68 6.11 19.98
C ILE A 90 5.01 6.20 18.61
N LEU A 91 3.71 5.88 18.53
CA LEU A 91 2.95 5.92 17.29
C LEU A 91 2.88 7.35 16.74
N PHE A 92 2.61 8.34 17.59
CA PHE A 92 2.57 9.74 17.19
C PHE A 92 3.91 10.19 16.58
N CYS A 93 5.03 9.91 17.25
CA CYS A 93 6.36 10.31 16.80
C CYS A 93 6.71 9.67 15.44
N LEU A 94 6.48 8.37 15.28
CA LEU A 94 6.83 7.67 14.03
C LEU A 94 5.89 8.04 12.88
N ASN A 95 4.59 8.23 13.15
CA ASN A 95 3.64 8.72 12.16
C ASN A 95 3.97 10.16 11.72
N ALA A 96 4.23 11.06 12.67
CA ALA A 96 4.66 12.42 12.37
C ALA A 96 6.00 12.42 11.60
N GLY A 97 6.92 11.52 11.94
CA GLY A 97 8.16 11.29 11.21
C GLY A 97 7.92 10.94 9.74
N MET A 98 7.00 10.02 9.45
CA MET A 98 6.60 9.73 8.05
C MET A 98 6.05 10.97 7.34
N MET A 99 5.22 11.78 8.02
CA MET A 99 4.67 13.01 7.44
C MET A 99 5.76 14.05 7.15
N LEU A 100 6.81 14.11 7.99
CA LEU A 100 7.96 14.99 7.76
C LEU A 100 8.84 14.49 6.61
N LEU A 101 9.09 13.18 6.51
CA LEU A 101 9.82 12.57 5.40
C LEU A 101 9.15 12.84 4.04
N ALA A 102 7.83 12.95 4.02
CA ALA A 102 7.07 13.31 2.82
C ALA A 102 7.45 14.67 2.22
N ARG A 103 8.08 15.55 3.01
CA ARG A 103 8.56 16.86 2.53
C ARG A 103 9.85 16.76 1.71
N LEU A 104 10.52 15.61 1.73
CA LEU A 104 11.72 15.38 0.94
C LEU A 104 11.36 15.06 -0.52
N PRO A 105 12.16 15.54 -1.49
CA PRO A 105 11.98 15.21 -2.91
C PRO A 105 11.92 13.70 -3.13
N GLY A 106 10.92 13.24 -3.89
CA GLY A 106 10.73 11.81 -4.20
C GLY A 106 9.96 11.01 -3.15
N LEU A 107 9.73 11.54 -1.94
CA LEU A 107 9.01 10.84 -0.86
C LEU A 107 7.60 11.39 -0.60
N GLY A 108 7.15 12.38 -1.36
CA GLY A 108 5.86 13.04 -1.16
C GLY A 108 4.61 12.21 -1.44
N PHE A 109 4.74 10.92 -1.79
CA PHE A 109 3.60 10.02 -1.90
C PHE A 109 3.27 9.39 -0.53
N ILE A 110 2.68 10.21 0.35
CA ILE A 110 2.26 9.82 1.71
C ILE A 110 1.46 8.52 1.76
N PRO A 111 0.46 8.28 0.87
CA PRO A 111 -0.28 7.03 0.89
C PRO A 111 0.61 5.79 0.75
N GLY A 112 1.70 5.86 -0.01
CA GLY A 112 2.67 4.76 -0.15
C GLY A 112 3.32 4.36 1.17
N MET A 113 3.64 5.33 2.03
CA MET A 113 4.14 5.05 3.38
C MET A 113 3.06 4.39 4.24
N PHE A 114 1.81 4.83 4.17
CA PHE A 114 0.73 4.16 4.90
C PHE A 114 0.41 2.77 4.39
N PHE A 115 0.53 2.51 3.09
CA PHE A 115 0.39 1.16 2.52
C PHE A 115 1.46 0.23 3.08
N GLY A 116 2.72 0.67 3.09
CA GLY A 116 3.82 -0.07 3.72
C GLY A 116 3.57 -0.35 5.20
N PHE A 117 3.17 0.68 5.94
CA PHE A 117 2.88 0.62 7.36
C PHE A 117 1.77 -0.40 7.67
N ALA A 118 0.62 -0.28 7.01
CA ALA A 118 -0.52 -1.18 7.21
C ALA A 118 -0.19 -2.62 6.80
N SER A 119 0.51 -2.81 5.67
CA SER A 119 0.96 -4.12 5.23
C SER A 119 1.87 -4.78 6.26
N PHE A 120 2.77 -4.03 6.91
CA PHE A 120 3.63 -4.57 7.96
C PHE A 120 2.82 -5.09 9.15
N PHE A 121 1.87 -4.30 9.67
CA PHE A 121 1.00 -4.74 10.78
C PHE A 121 0.23 -6.02 10.42
N ALA A 122 -0.36 -6.06 9.22
CA ALA A 122 -1.08 -7.26 8.77
C ALA A 122 -0.16 -8.48 8.65
N THR A 123 1.06 -8.30 8.15
CA THR A 123 2.07 -9.38 8.04
C THR A 123 2.51 -9.88 9.41
N MET A 124 2.85 -8.94 10.29
CA MET A 124 3.33 -9.18 11.64
C MET A 124 2.30 -9.95 12.49
N PHE A 125 1.10 -9.39 12.62
CA PHE A 125 0.07 -9.94 13.50
C PHE A 125 -0.69 -11.12 12.88
N GLY A 126 -0.68 -11.23 11.55
CA GLY A 126 -1.20 -12.40 10.85
C GLY A 126 -0.26 -13.61 10.85
N GLY A 127 0.99 -13.45 11.31
CA GLY A 127 1.94 -14.56 11.44
C GLY A 127 2.55 -15.00 10.11
N PHE A 128 2.72 -14.09 9.17
CA PHE A 128 3.19 -14.38 7.83
C PHE A 128 4.71 -14.19 7.69
N GLY A 129 5.33 -14.94 6.77
CA GLY A 129 6.77 -14.96 6.57
C GLY A 129 7.44 -16.24 7.11
N PRO A 130 8.76 -16.37 6.89
CA PRO A 130 9.51 -17.57 7.29
C PRO A 130 9.41 -17.91 8.78
N THR A 131 9.37 -16.89 9.64
CA THR A 131 9.24 -17.05 11.09
C THR A 131 7.99 -16.29 11.54
N PRO A 132 6.87 -16.99 11.79
CA PRO A 132 5.62 -16.36 12.20
C PRO A 132 5.81 -15.49 13.44
N LYS A 133 5.27 -14.28 13.39
CA LYS A 133 5.31 -13.30 14.49
C LYS A 133 6.72 -12.83 14.89
N ASP A 134 7.73 -13.01 14.03
CA ASP A 134 9.03 -12.35 14.16
C ASP A 134 9.04 -11.00 13.40
N PRO A 135 9.35 -9.86 14.05
CA PRO A 135 9.30 -8.54 13.41
C PRO A 135 10.25 -8.36 12.23
N LEU A 136 11.45 -8.95 12.27
CA LEU A 136 12.43 -8.83 11.19
C LEU A 136 12.02 -9.69 9.98
N SER A 137 11.53 -10.90 10.24
CA SER A 137 10.96 -11.80 9.23
C SER A 137 9.78 -11.14 8.52
N ALA A 138 8.85 -10.55 9.29
CA ALA A 138 7.71 -9.82 8.77
C ALA A 138 8.14 -8.59 7.94
N LEU A 139 9.14 -7.83 8.41
CA LEU A 139 9.68 -6.66 7.69
C LEU A 139 10.30 -7.07 6.35
N GLY A 140 11.14 -8.10 6.35
CA GLY A 140 11.80 -8.57 5.14
C GLY A 140 10.79 -9.01 4.09
N ILE A 141 9.84 -9.86 4.47
CA ILE A 141 8.88 -10.41 3.52
C ILE A 141 7.88 -9.36 3.02
N VAL A 142 7.43 -8.45 3.89
CA VAL A 142 6.45 -7.43 3.48
C VAL A 142 7.05 -6.41 2.52
N ILE A 143 8.32 -6.06 2.66
CA ILE A 143 9.01 -5.16 1.72
C ILE A 143 9.05 -5.80 0.32
N VAL A 144 9.40 -7.09 0.24
CA VAL A 144 9.42 -7.82 -1.03
C VAL A 144 8.03 -7.87 -1.66
N MET A 145 7.01 -8.23 -0.88
CA MET A 145 5.65 -8.36 -1.41
C MET A 145 5.02 -7.02 -1.78
N ASN A 146 5.28 -5.94 -1.03
CA ASN A 146 4.90 -4.59 -1.42
C ASN A 146 5.60 -4.14 -2.72
N ALA A 147 6.87 -4.52 -2.94
CA ALA A 147 7.58 -4.15 -4.17
C ALA A 147 7.02 -4.84 -5.42
N ILE A 148 6.44 -6.04 -5.25
CA ILE A 148 5.82 -6.80 -6.35
C ILE A 148 4.51 -6.14 -6.83
N GLY A 149 3.76 -5.43 -5.99
CA GLY A 149 2.50 -4.80 -6.41
C GLY A 149 2.64 -3.73 -7.49
N PRO A 150 3.52 -2.72 -7.37
CA PRO A 150 3.77 -1.75 -8.43
C PRO A 150 4.37 -2.40 -9.69
N LEU A 151 5.13 -3.49 -9.54
CA LEU A 151 5.57 -4.31 -10.67
C LEU A 151 4.38 -4.98 -11.38
N TYR A 152 3.46 -5.59 -10.63
CA TYR A 152 2.23 -6.16 -11.18
C TYR A 152 1.38 -5.10 -11.86
N ALA A 153 1.31 -3.89 -11.30
CA ALA A 153 0.59 -2.79 -11.92
C ALA A 153 1.24 -2.42 -13.26
N TRP A 154 2.57 -2.30 -13.29
CA TRP A 154 3.33 -2.07 -14.51
C TRP A 154 3.09 -3.16 -15.56
N ILE A 155 3.15 -4.46 -15.19
CA ILE A 155 2.84 -5.57 -16.11
C ILE A 155 1.40 -5.42 -16.63
N THR A 156 0.44 -5.15 -15.74
CA THR A 156 -0.96 -4.96 -16.12
C THR A 156 -1.10 -3.86 -17.17
N ALA A 157 -0.49 -2.69 -16.94
CA ALA A 157 -0.59 -1.57 -17.89
C ALA A 157 0.15 -1.80 -19.22
N ASN A 158 1.25 -2.55 -19.22
CA ASN A 158 2.05 -2.78 -20.43
C ASN A 158 1.52 -3.93 -21.29
N PHE A 159 0.88 -4.94 -20.68
CA PHE A 159 0.38 -6.11 -21.40
C PHE A 159 -1.13 -6.06 -21.66
N SER A 160 -1.86 -5.07 -21.12
CA SER A 160 -3.28 -4.86 -21.43
C SER A 160 -3.50 -3.85 -22.56
N HIS A 161 -4.64 -3.92 -23.26
CA HIS A 161 -5.08 -2.82 -24.11
C HIS A 161 -5.75 -1.74 -23.24
N ARG A 162 -5.45 -0.47 -23.51
CA ARG A 162 -6.04 0.66 -22.78
C ARG A 162 -7.46 0.93 -23.28
N HIS A 163 -8.47 0.19 -22.84
CA HIS A 163 -9.87 0.66 -22.91
C HIS A 163 -10.55 0.57 -21.55
N THR A 164 -10.23 1.54 -20.70
CA THR A 164 -11.21 2.22 -19.86
C THR A 164 -10.53 3.48 -19.34
N PRO A 165 -10.87 4.67 -19.88
CA PRO A 165 -10.50 5.89 -19.18
C PRO A 165 -11.15 5.84 -17.80
N LEU A 166 -10.40 6.22 -16.74
CA LEU A 166 -10.88 6.31 -15.35
C LEU A 166 -12.09 7.26 -15.17
N LYS A 167 -12.61 7.83 -16.26
CA LYS A 167 -13.78 8.70 -16.34
C LYS A 167 -15.05 8.09 -15.71
N ASN A 168 -15.11 6.75 -15.59
CA ASN A 168 -16.24 6.07 -14.94
C ASN A 168 -16.07 5.88 -13.43
N THR A 169 -14.93 6.27 -12.84
CA THR A 169 -14.63 6.04 -11.41
C THR A 169 -15.05 7.22 -10.53
N PHE A 170 -15.14 8.42 -11.11
CA PHE A 170 -15.65 9.61 -10.44
C PHE A 170 -16.64 10.29 -11.40
N PRO A 171 -17.93 10.46 -11.03
CA PRO A 171 -18.85 11.18 -11.88
C PRO A 171 -18.31 12.60 -12.10
N GLU A 172 -18.20 13.02 -13.37
CA GLU A 172 -17.99 14.42 -13.70
C GLU A 172 -19.09 15.23 -13.01
N LYS A 173 -18.71 16.29 -12.30
CA LYS A 173 -19.68 17.25 -11.78
C LYS A 173 -20.55 17.68 -12.95
N VAL A 174 -21.83 17.32 -12.90
CA VAL A 174 -22.84 17.82 -13.83
C VAL A 174 -22.84 19.34 -13.65
N HIS A 175 -22.22 20.07 -14.59
CA HIS A 175 -22.45 21.50 -14.68
C HIS A 175 -23.92 21.66 -15.01
N GLY A 176 -24.69 22.12 -14.02
CA GLY A 176 -26.12 22.36 -14.16
C GLY A 176 -26.38 23.38 -15.26
N GLU A 177 -26.80 22.90 -16.42
CA GLU A 177 -27.71 23.63 -17.29
C GLU A 177 -29.03 23.77 -16.54
N VAL A 178 -29.20 24.86 -15.78
CA VAL A 178 -30.54 25.30 -15.41
C VAL A 178 -31.05 26.19 -16.55
N HIS A 179 -31.70 25.53 -17.49
CA HIS A 179 -32.73 26.12 -18.31
C HIS A 179 -33.79 26.75 -17.39
N ALA A 180 -33.78 28.08 -17.29
CA ALA A 180 -34.93 28.84 -16.80
C ALA A 180 -35.65 29.46 -18.01
N ARG A 181 -36.41 28.62 -18.73
CA ARG A 181 -37.61 29.07 -19.45
C ARG A 181 -38.81 28.61 -18.64
N HIS A 182 -39.47 29.53 -17.95
CA HIS A 182 -40.91 29.80 -18.16
C HIS A 182 -41.48 30.86 -17.21
N LYS A 183 -42.19 31.81 -17.85
CA LYS A 183 -43.39 32.52 -17.40
C LYS A 183 -43.24 33.57 -16.28
N ALA A 184 -43.20 34.85 -16.66
CA ALA A 184 -44.38 35.71 -16.74
C ALA A 184 -44.11 36.85 -17.72
#